data_AF-A0A7C7VC81-F1
#
_entry.id   AF-A0A7C7VC81-F1
#
_cell.length_a   1.000
_cell.length_b   1.000
_cell.length_c   1.000
_cell.angle_alpha   90.00
_cell.angle_beta   90.00
_cell.angle_gamma   90.00
#
_symmetry.space_group_name_H-M   'P 1'
#
loop_
_entity.id
_entity.type
_entity.pdbx_description
1 polymer ?
#
loop_
_entity_poly.entity_id
_entity_poly.type
_entity_poly.pdbx_seq_one_letter_code
_entity_poly.pdbx_strand_id
1 'polypeptide(L)'
;MLDFLKNAFAVESGKGIDGLQGVDLQRQKELVGRLARAIVQRRLTAPAIFFLESVKPMNFLGNQVMIFFEPIVRSLFSFAEYSEFAALLQDRDCLEKLISEIERLERSETG
;
A
#
# COMPACT_ATOMS: atom_id res chain seq x y z
N MET A 1 8.04 -28.10 15.90
CA MET A 1 8.57 -26.76 15.55
C MET A 1 8.41 -26.43 14.06
N LEU A 2 8.50 -27.41 13.15
CA LEU A 2 8.23 -27.22 11.71
C LEU A 2 6.72 -27.21 11.32
N ASP A 3 5.83 -27.72 12.17
CA ASP A 3 4.37 -27.73 11.90
C ASP A 3 3.71 -26.36 12.06
N PHE A 4 4.29 -25.49 12.89
CA PHE A 4 3.79 -24.13 13.09
C PHE A 4 3.92 -23.28 11.81
N LEU A 5 5.00 -23.46 11.06
CA LEU A 5 5.22 -22.74 9.81
C LEU A 5 4.31 -23.24 8.69
N LYS A 6 3.99 -24.55 8.63
CA LYS A 6 3.01 -25.08 7.68
C LYS A 6 1.61 -24.52 7.94
N ASN A 7 1.21 -24.36 9.21
CA ASN A 7 -0.10 -23.80 9.57
C ASN A 7 -0.16 -22.26 9.51
N ALA A 8 0.96 -21.56 9.73
CA ALA A 8 1.03 -20.10 9.61
C ALA A 8 0.98 -19.61 8.15
N PHE A 9 1.40 -20.46 7.19
CA PHE A 9 1.26 -20.22 5.75
C PHE A 9 0.07 -20.94 5.10
N ALA A 10 -0.57 -21.87 5.81
CA ALA A 10 -1.89 -22.40 5.46
C ALA A 10 -2.98 -21.41 5.93
N VAL A 11 -2.92 -20.18 5.43
CA VAL A 11 -4.13 -19.36 5.31
C VAL A 11 -5.09 -20.18 4.45
N GLU A 12 -6.30 -20.37 4.96
CA GLU A 12 -7.27 -21.36 4.51
C GLU A 12 -7.37 -21.45 2.98
N SER A 13 -6.94 -22.57 2.44
CA SER A 13 -7.00 -22.90 1.01
C SER A 13 -8.45 -23.18 0.51
N GLY A 14 -9.47 -22.61 1.17
CA GLY A 14 -10.90 -22.89 0.94
C GLY A 14 -11.84 -21.68 1.06
N LYS A 15 -11.33 -20.53 1.44
CA LYS A 15 -11.80 -19.25 0.93
C LYS A 15 -10.62 -18.71 0.18
N GLY A 16 -10.72 -18.55 -1.13
CA GLY A 16 -9.72 -17.74 -1.80
C GLY A 16 -9.64 -16.38 -1.09
N ILE A 17 -8.67 -15.60 -1.51
CA ILE A 17 -8.79 -14.15 -1.57
C ILE A 17 -10.00 -13.76 -2.48
N ASP A 18 -11.17 -14.34 -2.25
CA ASP A 18 -12.45 -14.16 -2.94
C ASP A 18 -13.22 -12.98 -2.33
N GLY A 19 -12.54 -12.16 -1.50
CA GLY A 19 -12.96 -10.82 -1.11
C GLY A 19 -12.30 -9.71 -1.91
N LEU A 20 -11.30 -10.02 -2.75
CA LEU A 20 -10.63 -9.05 -3.63
C LEU A 20 -11.35 -8.96 -4.98
N GLN A 21 -12.67 -8.77 -4.97
CA GLN A 21 -13.32 -8.18 -6.14
C GLN A 21 -12.59 -6.87 -6.42
N GLY A 22 -11.94 -6.80 -7.59
CA GLY A 22 -10.98 -5.76 -7.92
C GLY A 22 -11.46 -4.39 -7.48
N VAL A 23 -10.67 -3.72 -6.64
CA VAL A 23 -10.92 -2.33 -6.25
C VAL A 23 -11.12 -1.55 -7.53
N ASP A 24 -12.29 -0.92 -7.69
CA ASP A 24 -12.58 -0.21 -8.93
C ASP A 24 -11.59 0.95 -9.14
N LEU A 25 -11.46 1.41 -10.39
CA LEU A 25 -10.48 2.45 -10.73
C LEU A 25 -10.69 3.77 -9.99
N GLN A 26 -11.92 4.10 -9.60
CA GLN A 26 -12.20 5.32 -8.84
C GLN A 26 -11.75 5.17 -7.39
N ARG A 27 -12.05 4.03 -6.78
CA ARG A 27 -11.63 3.70 -5.42
C ARG A 27 -10.10 3.61 -5.33
N GLN A 28 -9.44 3.02 -6.32
CA GLN A 28 -7.98 2.99 -6.41
C GLN A 28 -7.41 4.42 -6.42
N LYS A 29 -7.94 5.31 -7.27
CA LYS A 29 -7.50 6.71 -7.34
C LYS A 29 -7.74 7.47 -6.03
N GLU A 30 -8.88 7.24 -5.38
CA GLU A 30 -9.21 7.85 -4.09
C GLU A 30 -8.19 7.46 -3.02
N LEU A 31 -7.92 6.16 -2.87
CA LEU A 31 -7.01 5.63 -1.88
C LEU A 31 -5.58 6.12 -2.13
N VAL A 32 -5.07 6.02 -3.37
CA VAL A 32 -3.77 6.54 -3.76
C VAL A 32 -3.64 8.04 -3.43
N GLY A 33 -4.63 8.84 -3.82
CA GLY A 33 -4.61 10.28 -3.58
C GLY A 33 -4.65 10.64 -2.09
N ARG A 34 -5.42 9.91 -1.28
CA ARG A 34 -5.47 10.12 0.18
C ARG A 34 -4.12 9.81 0.85
N LEU A 35 -3.49 8.70 0.49
CA LEU A 35 -2.18 8.32 1.03
C LEU A 35 -1.09 9.31 0.59
N ALA A 36 -1.06 9.68 -0.68
CA ALA A 36 -0.10 10.65 -1.20
C ALA A 36 -0.20 12.01 -0.48
N ARG A 37 -1.42 12.54 -0.30
CA ARG A 37 -1.64 13.78 0.48
C ARG A 37 -1.12 13.65 1.90
N ALA A 38 -1.39 12.53 2.55
CA ALA A 38 -0.96 12.33 3.92
C ALA A 38 0.56 12.29 4.11
N ILE A 39 1.28 11.71 3.13
CA ILE A 39 2.74 11.66 3.09
C ILE A 39 3.31 13.08 2.96
N VAL A 40 2.80 13.86 2.00
CA VAL A 40 3.26 15.23 1.73
C VAL A 40 2.99 16.14 2.93
N GLN A 41 1.77 16.12 3.50
CA GLN A 41 1.41 16.91 4.67
C GLN A 41 2.28 16.63 5.91
N ARG A 42 2.84 15.41 6.00
CA ARG A 42 3.73 15.00 7.09
C ARG A 42 5.22 15.23 6.78
N ARG A 43 5.53 15.83 5.62
CA ARG A 43 6.90 16.04 5.12
C ARG A 43 7.68 14.72 5.00
N LEU A 44 7.00 13.64 4.62
CA LEU A 44 7.57 12.30 4.45
C LEU A 44 7.85 11.93 2.99
N THR A 45 7.80 12.89 2.07
CA THR A 45 7.95 12.68 0.63
C THR A 45 9.25 11.94 0.28
N ALA A 46 10.40 12.48 0.69
CA ALA A 46 11.70 11.87 0.39
C ALA A 46 11.85 10.43 0.94
N PRO A 47 11.60 10.14 2.24
CA PRO A 47 11.71 8.78 2.75
C PRO A 47 10.66 7.82 2.16
N ALA A 48 9.45 8.30 1.85
CA ALA A 48 8.42 7.48 1.22
C ALA A 48 8.82 7.06 -0.20
N ILE A 49 9.27 8.00 -1.05
CA ILE A 49 9.73 7.68 -2.41
C ILE A 49 10.91 6.71 -2.35
N PHE A 50 11.91 6.98 -1.51
CA PHE A 50 13.05 6.09 -1.35
C PHE A 50 12.63 4.65 -1.01
N PHE A 51 11.72 4.49 -0.04
CA PHE A 51 11.21 3.19 0.34
C PHE A 51 10.44 2.51 -0.81
N LEU A 52 9.50 3.22 -1.43
CA LEU A 52 8.67 2.70 -2.52
C LEU A 52 9.51 2.27 -3.74
N GLU A 53 10.53 3.05 -4.11
CA GLU A 53 11.50 2.70 -5.16
C GLU A 53 12.34 1.47 -4.78
N SER A 54 12.75 1.37 -3.52
CA SER A 54 13.56 0.24 -3.03
C SER A 54 12.82 -1.10 -3.08
N VAL A 55 11.48 -1.07 -3.01
CA VAL A 55 10.65 -2.27 -2.99
C VAL A 55 10.10 -2.66 -4.38
N LYS A 56 10.18 -1.78 -5.40
CA LYS A 56 9.84 -2.10 -6.80
C LYS A 56 10.41 -3.43 -7.36
N PRO A 57 11.65 -3.86 -7.08
CA PRO A 57 12.19 -5.10 -7.65
C PRO A 57 11.69 -6.38 -6.97
N MET A 58 10.94 -6.29 -5.87
CA MET A 58 10.51 -7.46 -5.12
C MET A 58 9.17 -8.02 -5.62
N ASN A 59 9.12 -9.31 -5.95
CA ASN A 59 7.89 -10.02 -6.35
C ASN A 59 6.87 -10.24 -5.20
N PHE A 60 7.11 -9.74 -3.98
CA PHE A 60 6.32 -10.06 -2.79
C PHE A 60 6.01 -8.81 -1.96
N LEU A 61 5.29 -7.86 -2.56
CA LEU A 61 5.10 -6.49 -2.03
C LEU A 61 3.96 -6.28 -1.03
N GLY A 62 3.18 -7.32 -0.72
CA GLY A 62 2.00 -7.13 0.13
C GLY A 62 2.32 -6.82 1.60
N ASN A 63 3.13 -7.67 2.24
CA ASN A 63 3.23 -7.65 3.70
C ASN A 63 4.22 -6.61 4.24
N GLN A 64 5.38 -6.42 3.59
CA GLN A 64 6.43 -5.55 4.13
C GLN A 64 6.14 -4.05 3.95
N VAL A 65 5.51 -3.68 2.83
CA VAL A 65 5.12 -2.28 2.57
C VAL A 65 4.03 -1.85 3.55
N MET A 66 3.04 -2.71 3.80
CA MET A 66 1.95 -2.41 4.72
C MET A 66 2.37 -2.31 6.18
N ILE A 67 3.39 -3.07 6.60
CA ILE A 67 3.99 -2.94 7.94
C ILE A 67 4.71 -1.59 8.08
N PHE A 68 5.47 -1.16 7.06
CA PHE A 68 6.17 0.14 7.09
C PHE A 68 5.18 1.32 7.16
N PHE A 69 4.11 1.27 6.35
CA PHE A 69 3.11 2.34 6.30
C PHE A 69 2.01 2.23 7.37
N GLU A 70 2.01 1.17 8.18
CA GLU A 70 1.03 0.93 9.24
C GLU A 70 0.73 2.15 10.14
N PRO A 71 1.71 2.87 10.71
CA PRO A 71 1.43 4.02 11.59
C PRO A 71 0.74 5.17 10.86
N ILE A 72 0.99 5.33 9.55
CA ILE A 72 0.33 6.34 8.72
C ILE A 72 -1.07 5.86 8.38
N VAL A 73 -1.19 4.61 7.89
CA VAL A 73 -2.44 4.06 7.39
C VAL A 73 -3.46 3.91 8.51
N ARG A 74 -3.09 3.36 9.68
CA ARG A 74 -4.01 3.26 10.84
C ARG A 74 -4.49 4.62 11.36
N SER A 75 -3.73 5.69 11.15
CA SER A 75 -4.15 7.05 11.57
C SER A 75 -5.14 7.71 10.59
N LEU A 76 -5.29 7.17 9.38
CA LEU A 76 -6.00 7.80 8.26
C LEU A 76 -7.08 6.94 7.61
N PHE A 77 -7.01 5.63 7.84
CA PHE A 77 -7.81 4.64 7.15
C PHE A 77 -8.39 3.63 8.15
N SER A 78 -9.60 3.18 7.85
CA SER A 78 -10.24 2.10 8.61
C SER A 78 -9.54 0.76 8.38
N PHE A 79 -9.84 -0.25 9.21
CA PHE A 79 -9.31 -1.61 9.03
C PHE A 79 -9.66 -2.21 7.66
N ALA A 80 -10.87 -1.93 7.14
CA ALA A 80 -11.29 -2.37 5.81
C ALA A 80 -10.45 -1.73 4.70
N GLU A 81 -10.14 -0.44 4.86
CA GLU A 81 -9.30 0.30 3.92
C GLU A 81 -7.85 -0.19 3.96
N TYR A 82 -7.34 -0.60 5.12
CA TYR A 82 -6.00 -1.19 5.24
C TYR A 82 -5.84 -2.44 4.35
N SER A 83 -6.83 -3.34 4.33
CA SER A 83 -6.82 -4.50 3.43
C SER A 83 -6.91 -4.11 1.94
N GLU A 84 -7.70 -3.08 1.61
CA GLU A 84 -7.77 -2.55 0.24
C GLU A 84 -6.41 -2.00 -0.20
N PHE A 85 -5.71 -1.26 0.67
CA PHE A 85 -4.36 -0.77 0.38
C PHE A 85 -3.34 -1.88 0.18
N ALA A 86 -3.38 -2.90 1.03
CA ALA A 86 -2.47 -4.04 0.93
C ALA A 86 -2.61 -4.73 -0.43
N ALA A 87 -3.83 -4.85 -0.94
CA ALA A 87 -4.09 -5.41 -2.26
C ALA A 87 -3.65 -4.46 -3.39
N LEU A 88 -3.89 -3.15 -3.25
CA LEU A 88 -3.46 -2.17 -4.24
C LEU A 88 -1.94 -2.11 -4.40
N LEU A 89 -1.18 -2.16 -3.31
CA LEU A 89 0.29 -2.06 -3.35
C LEU A 89 0.99 -3.34 -3.85
N GLN A 90 0.26 -4.43 -4.04
CA GLN A 90 0.77 -5.62 -4.75
C GLN A 90 0.85 -5.41 -6.26
N ASP A 91 0.06 -4.48 -6.80
CA ASP A 91 0.13 -4.10 -8.21
C ASP A 91 1.23 -3.05 -8.42
N ARG A 92 2.22 -3.40 -9.24
CA ARG A 92 3.33 -2.53 -9.61
C ARG A 92 2.84 -1.23 -10.24
N ASP A 93 1.80 -1.27 -11.09
CA ASP A 93 1.27 -0.07 -11.73
C ASP A 93 0.62 0.87 -10.70
N CYS A 94 0.03 0.31 -9.64
CA CYS A 94 -0.51 1.10 -8.53
C CYS A 94 0.60 1.76 -7.71
N LEU A 95 1.70 1.05 -7.49
CA LEU A 95 2.88 1.59 -6.80
C LEU A 95 3.47 2.79 -7.57
N GLU A 96 3.62 2.67 -8.89
CA GLU A 96 4.09 3.76 -9.76
C GLU A 96 3.13 4.97 -9.75
N LYS A 97 1.81 4.71 -9.76
CA LYS A 97 0.80 5.77 -9.61
C LYS A 97 0.93 6.49 -8.27
N LEU A 98 1.19 5.76 -7.19
CA LEU A 98 1.39 6.36 -5.86
C LEU A 98 2.62 7.26 -5.81
N ILE A 99 3.76 6.79 -6.31
CA ILE A 99 5.00 7.58 -6.37
C ILE A 99 4.77 8.86 -7.19
N SER A 100 4.19 8.72 -8.38
CA SER A 100 3.90 9.85 -9.27
C SER A 100 2.98 10.88 -8.61
N GLU A 101 1.97 10.42 -7.88
CA GLU A 101 1.01 11.29 -7.19
C GLU A 101 1.65 12.03 -6.00
N ILE A 102 2.54 11.36 -5.24
CA ILE A 102 3.34 11.99 -4.17
C ILE A 102 4.18 13.13 -4.74
N GLU A 103 4.93 12.88 -5.81
CA GLU A 103 5.77 13.91 -6.46
C GLU A 103 4.94 15.07 -7.02
N ARG A 104 3.79 14.77 -7.63
CA ARG A 104 2.87 15.78 -8.18
C ARG A 104 2.37 16.71 -7.08
N LEU A 105 1.97 16.15 -5.94
CA LEU A 105 1.46 16.90 -4.79
C LEU A 105 2.56 17.73 -4.11
N GLU A 106 3.76 17.17 -3.89
CA GLU A 106 4.89 17.91 -3.31
C GLU A 106 5.25 19.15 -4.14
N ARG A 107 5.31 19.00 -5.47
CA ARG A 107 5.55 20.12 -6.40
C ARG A 107 4.47 21.19 -6.29
N SER A 108 3.21 20.81 -6.05
CA SER A 108 2.11 21.77 -5.92
C SER A 108 2.04 22.46 -4.55
N GLU A 109 2.53 21.84 -3.47
CA GLU A 109 2.61 22.47 -2.13
C GLU A 109 3.84 23.36 -1.95
N THR A 110 4.87 23.18 -2.78
CA THR A 110 6.12 23.97 -2.75
C THR A 110 6.10 25.14 -3.75
N GLY A 111 4.99 25.33 -4.48
CA GLY A 111 4.78 26.42 -5.45
C GLY A 111 4.07 27.64 -4.88
#